data_AF-A0A940JRX7-F1
#
_entry.id   AF-A0A940JRX7-F1
#
_cell.length_a   1.000
_cell.length_b   1.000
_cell.length_c   1.000
_cell.angle_alpha   90.00
_cell.angle_beta   90.00
_cell.angle_gamma   90.00
#
_symmetry.space_group_name_H-M   'P 1'
#
loop_
_entity.id
_entity.type
_entity.pdbx_description
1 polymer ?
#
loop_
_entity_poly.entity_id
_entity_poly.type
_entity_poly.pdbx_seq_one_letter_code
_entity_poly.pdbx_strand_id
1 'polypeptide(L)'
;MMRKTLAAMVFVTGIAGSASQLFAQDQTASAPKPDPGLTSAFNPAGGDDQWARTVPVIASEAWKGPRTADGQPDIAGFYSNTIGNHANFTDPQAGPPGEPSRASKLPREQRAPSRVSDPPDGQIPYLPAARAAQEDFARNFATPTHAWHIEPLARCAPAGVPKSFMWHGFEIRQYPDSIVLLFDSGTRIIHLDKSPHLPSAVKLWNGNSRGHWEGNTLVVEVTNNNGKAMFGRYGDFMSENATVTERYVFDNNRQRFNYVATFTDPTVYSRPWTATIPVRHYTEADKTDDWHYDVSEANLPGKPLLHEKMERPCVENNGPSDGGIFDLPPNGPVIDR
;
A
#
# COMPACT_ATOMS: atom_id res chain seq x y z
N MET A 1 -45.46 25.85 -46.62
CA MET A 1 -45.05 27.13 -46.00
C MET A 1 -44.08 26.80 -44.86
N MET A 2 -42.78 26.69 -45.17
CA MET A 2 -41.69 27.58 -44.70
C MET A 2 -41.60 27.71 -43.16
N ARG A 3 -40.76 26.89 -42.51
CA ARG A 3 -39.37 27.14 -42.08
C ARG A 3 -39.24 28.22 -40.98
N LYS A 4 -38.65 27.83 -39.83
CA LYS A 4 -37.42 28.45 -39.29
C LYS A 4 -36.85 27.66 -38.10
N THR A 5 -35.73 27.00 -38.38
CA THR A 5 -34.74 26.49 -37.44
C THR A 5 -33.90 27.68 -36.94
N LEU A 6 -33.64 27.79 -35.64
CA LEU A 6 -32.62 28.72 -35.12
C LEU A 6 -31.46 27.89 -34.54
N ALA A 7 -30.36 27.87 -35.26
CA ALA A 7 -29.06 27.44 -34.76
C ALA A 7 -28.33 28.68 -34.23
N ALA A 8 -27.87 28.63 -32.98
CA ALA A 8 -27.00 29.67 -32.43
C ALA A 8 -25.53 29.34 -32.77
N MET A 9 -24.99 30.09 -33.72
CA MET A 9 -23.56 30.20 -34.00
C MET A 9 -22.93 31.09 -32.93
N VAL A 10 -21.95 30.56 -32.18
CA VAL A 10 -21.01 31.40 -31.43
C VAL A 10 -19.67 31.33 -32.15
N PHE A 11 -19.32 32.45 -32.79
CA PHE A 11 -17.97 32.73 -33.26
C PHE A 11 -17.12 33.18 -32.07
N VAL A 12 -16.05 32.47 -31.76
CA VAL A 12 -14.90 33.04 -31.05
C VAL A 12 -13.70 32.93 -31.97
N THR A 13 -13.27 34.09 -32.44
CA THR A 13 -12.08 34.37 -33.24
C THR A 13 -10.83 33.91 -32.52
N GLY A 14 -9.97 33.19 -33.25
CA GLY A 14 -8.67 32.75 -32.78
C GLY A 14 -7.66 33.90 -32.61
N ILE A 15 -6.83 33.76 -31.59
CA ILE A 15 -5.52 34.39 -31.52
C ILE A 15 -4.52 33.23 -31.46
N ALA A 16 -3.85 33.00 -32.58
CA ALA A 16 -2.66 32.16 -32.65
C ALA A 16 -1.50 32.95 -32.02
N GLY A 17 -1.06 32.51 -30.85
CA GLY A 17 0.11 33.02 -30.14
C GLY A 17 0.95 31.84 -29.67
N SER A 18 2.12 31.70 -30.29
CA SER A 18 3.15 30.69 -30.05
C SER A 18 3.56 30.56 -28.58
N ALA A 19 3.19 29.45 -27.93
CA ALA A 19 3.70 29.04 -26.63
C ALA A 19 4.85 28.01 -26.79
N SER A 20 5.89 28.41 -27.51
CA SER A 20 7.13 27.65 -27.66
C SER A 20 8.30 28.49 -27.15
N GLN A 21 8.32 28.78 -25.84
CA GLN A 21 9.47 29.34 -25.10
C GLN A 21 9.02 29.65 -23.67
N LEU A 22 9.09 28.67 -22.74
CA LEU A 22 9.09 28.89 -21.29
C LEU A 22 9.29 27.56 -20.52
N PHE A 23 10.27 26.74 -20.89
CA PHE A 23 10.82 25.69 -20.02
C PHE A 23 12.30 25.49 -20.36
N ALA A 24 13.11 26.48 -20.00
CA ALA A 24 14.55 26.36 -19.93
C ALA A 24 15.02 27.12 -18.69
N GLN A 25 14.88 26.50 -17.51
CA GLN A 25 15.58 26.92 -16.30
C GLN A 25 16.14 25.71 -15.54
N ASP A 26 17.46 25.75 -15.41
CA ASP A 26 18.37 25.10 -14.47
C ASP A 26 18.34 23.57 -14.25
N GLN A 27 19.14 22.88 -15.06
CA GLN A 27 19.72 21.57 -14.72
C GLN A 27 21.07 21.70 -14.00
N THR A 28 21.11 22.42 -12.88
CA THR A 28 22.32 22.50 -12.02
C THR A 28 22.04 22.32 -10.52
N ALA A 29 20.95 21.67 -10.12
CA ALA A 29 20.78 21.24 -8.73
C ALA A 29 21.67 20.02 -8.44
N SER A 30 22.81 20.26 -7.76
CA SER A 30 23.67 19.20 -7.25
C SER A 30 22.90 18.31 -6.26
N ALA A 31 23.01 16.99 -6.39
CA ALA A 31 22.50 16.05 -5.41
C ALA A 31 22.98 16.41 -3.99
N PRO A 32 22.12 16.34 -2.95
CA PRO A 32 22.55 16.60 -1.59
C PRO A 32 23.63 15.58 -1.21
N LYS A 33 24.78 16.10 -0.74
CA LYS A 33 25.88 15.25 -0.25
C LYS A 33 25.39 14.45 0.97
N PRO A 34 25.76 13.16 1.10
CA PRO A 34 25.47 12.39 2.30
C PRO A 34 26.07 13.09 3.53
N ASP A 35 25.27 13.28 4.57
CA ASP A 35 25.73 13.80 5.84
C ASP A 35 26.73 12.80 6.47
N PRO A 36 27.99 13.19 6.72
CA PRO A 36 29.00 12.32 7.33
C PRO A 36 28.77 12.03 8.83
N GLY A 37 27.66 12.50 9.42
CA GLY A 37 27.36 12.41 10.86
C GLY A 37 26.58 11.20 11.38
N LEU A 38 26.32 10.14 10.59
CA LEU A 38 25.56 8.97 11.06
C LEU A 38 26.49 7.81 11.48
N THR A 39 27.11 7.91 12.66
CA THR A 39 27.79 6.77 13.31
C THR A 39 26.90 6.13 14.37
N SER A 40 26.24 5.04 13.97
CA SER A 40 25.78 3.85 14.71
C SER A 40 25.00 3.98 16.04
N ALA A 41 23.81 3.36 16.06
CA ALA A 41 23.51 2.28 17.00
C ALA A 41 22.51 1.30 16.35
N PHE A 42 23.09 0.30 15.68
CA PHE A 42 22.49 -0.93 15.16
C PHE A 42 22.26 -1.91 16.32
N ASN A 43 21.12 -2.61 16.37
CA ASN A 43 20.93 -3.75 17.25
C ASN A 43 21.00 -5.05 16.42
N PRO A 44 21.90 -6.02 16.70
CA PRO A 44 22.24 -7.09 15.75
C PRO A 44 21.22 -8.24 15.64
N ALA A 45 20.09 -8.17 16.32
CA ALA A 45 19.08 -9.21 16.30
C ALA A 45 17.95 -8.79 15.36
N GLY A 46 18.11 -9.07 14.05
CA GLY A 46 17.14 -8.88 12.95
C GLY A 46 15.66 -8.67 13.37
N GLY A 47 15.12 -7.55 12.93
CA GLY A 47 13.83 -7.01 13.37
C GLY A 47 13.69 -5.51 13.07
N ASP A 48 14.71 -4.87 12.47
CA ASP A 48 14.78 -3.43 12.23
C ASP A 48 14.19 -2.94 10.88
N ASP A 49 13.79 -3.84 9.98
CA ASP A 49 13.29 -3.44 8.64
C ASP A 49 11.94 -2.70 8.71
N GLN A 50 11.20 -2.81 9.81
CA GLN A 50 9.95 -2.08 10.04
C GLN A 50 10.13 -0.56 10.28
N TRP A 51 11.37 -0.06 10.43
CA TRP A 51 11.66 1.36 10.66
C TRP A 51 12.45 2.05 9.53
N ALA A 52 12.43 1.53 8.29
CA ALA A 52 13.13 2.21 7.21
C ALA A 52 12.62 3.66 7.07
N ARG A 53 13.57 4.60 6.97
CA ARG A 53 13.29 6.05 6.89
C ARG A 53 13.34 6.59 5.47
N THR A 54 13.52 5.70 4.49
CA THR A 54 13.66 6.06 3.08
C THR A 54 12.98 5.00 2.21
N VAL A 55 12.56 5.41 1.02
CA VAL A 55 12.12 4.52 -0.05
C VAL A 55 13.29 4.41 -1.03
N PRO A 56 13.93 3.23 -1.21
CA PRO A 56 15.02 3.09 -2.15
C PRO A 56 14.52 3.33 -3.57
N VAL A 57 15.28 4.06 -4.38
CA VAL A 57 15.01 4.17 -5.82
C VAL A 57 15.52 2.89 -6.49
N ILE A 58 14.64 2.19 -7.19
CA ILE A 58 15.00 1.00 -7.94
C ILE A 58 15.24 1.39 -9.39
N ALA A 59 16.46 1.14 -9.86
CA ALA A 59 16.86 1.43 -11.23
C ALA A 59 16.21 0.43 -12.21
N SER A 60 15.80 0.92 -13.38
CA SER A 60 15.30 0.10 -14.49
C SER A 60 16.46 -0.59 -15.20
N GLU A 61 17.09 -1.54 -14.52
CA GLU A 61 18.18 -2.36 -15.06
C GLU A 61 17.67 -3.66 -15.71
N ALA A 62 18.51 -4.29 -16.52
CA ALA A 62 18.22 -5.61 -17.06
C ALA A 62 18.14 -6.65 -15.92
N TRP A 63 17.08 -7.45 -15.94
CA TRP A 63 16.86 -8.53 -14.98
C TRP A 63 17.97 -9.59 -15.03
N LYS A 64 18.56 -9.86 -13.87
CA LYS A 64 19.63 -10.84 -13.59
C LYS A 64 19.14 -12.01 -12.74
N GLY A 65 17.95 -11.92 -12.18
CA GLY A 65 17.32 -12.98 -11.38
C GLY A 65 16.86 -14.19 -12.21
N PRO A 66 16.23 -15.17 -11.55
CA PRO A 66 15.64 -16.33 -12.24
C PRO A 66 14.52 -15.91 -13.19
N ARG A 67 14.27 -16.72 -14.21
CA ARG A 67 13.19 -16.50 -15.17
C ARG A 67 12.24 -17.68 -15.17
N THR A 68 10.97 -17.39 -15.42
CA THR A 68 9.95 -18.41 -15.66
C THR A 68 10.21 -19.12 -17.00
N ALA A 69 9.51 -20.23 -17.24
CA ALA A 69 9.64 -21.01 -18.47
C ALA A 69 9.27 -20.22 -19.75
N ASP A 70 8.37 -19.24 -19.63
CA ASP A 70 7.98 -18.30 -20.69
C ASP A 70 8.90 -17.06 -20.78
N GLY A 71 10.00 -17.05 -20.01
CA GLY A 71 11.07 -16.05 -20.11
C GLY A 71 10.84 -14.75 -19.34
N GLN A 72 9.74 -14.63 -18.59
CA GLN A 72 9.47 -13.46 -17.74
C GLN A 72 10.34 -13.49 -16.48
N PRO A 73 10.51 -12.35 -15.78
CA PRO A 73 11.06 -12.36 -14.42
C PRO A 73 10.28 -13.35 -13.53
N ASP A 74 10.99 -14.27 -12.88
CA ASP A 74 10.40 -15.13 -11.86
C ASP A 74 10.42 -14.38 -10.53
N ILE A 75 9.25 -13.92 -10.09
CA ILE A 75 9.02 -13.14 -8.87
C ILE A 75 8.32 -13.94 -7.78
N ALA A 76 8.24 -15.27 -7.91
CA ALA A 76 7.64 -16.09 -6.86
C ALA A 76 8.50 -16.06 -5.58
N GLY A 77 7.83 -15.94 -4.44
CA GLY A 77 8.51 -15.85 -3.14
C GLY A 77 7.66 -15.21 -2.05
N PHE A 78 8.27 -15.06 -0.88
CA PHE A 78 7.66 -14.37 0.27
C PHE A 78 8.21 -12.95 0.36
N TYR A 79 7.33 -11.99 0.58
CA TYR A 79 7.66 -10.57 0.52
C TYR A 79 6.99 -9.82 1.67
N SER A 80 7.59 -8.73 2.13
CA SER A 80 6.92 -7.83 3.07
C SER A 80 7.42 -6.39 2.91
N ASN A 81 6.60 -5.43 3.34
CA ASN A 81 7.00 -4.03 3.29
C ASN A 81 8.18 -3.76 4.23
N THR A 82 8.93 -2.71 3.94
CA THR A 82 10.05 -2.26 4.80
C THR A 82 9.74 -0.95 5.52
N ILE A 83 8.48 -0.53 5.55
CA ILE A 83 8.04 0.60 6.36
C ILE A 83 6.84 0.08 7.12
N GLY A 84 7.06 -0.28 8.38
CA GLY A 84 6.06 -0.90 9.22
C GLY A 84 4.88 0.02 9.52
N ASN A 85 3.85 -0.58 10.13
CA ASN A 85 2.56 0.00 10.47
C ASN A 85 1.66 0.35 9.27
N HIS A 86 0.49 -0.28 9.26
CA HIS A 86 -0.59 -0.13 8.28
C HIS A 86 -1.64 0.93 8.67
N ALA A 87 -1.48 1.59 9.83
CA ALA A 87 -2.52 2.43 10.41
C ALA A 87 -2.72 3.75 9.63
N ASN A 88 -1.64 4.44 9.29
CA ASN A 88 -1.69 5.74 8.67
C ASN A 88 -0.87 5.77 7.38
N PHE A 89 -1.50 6.23 6.30
CA PHE A 89 -0.90 6.25 4.97
C PHE A 89 0.11 7.40 4.80
N THR A 90 -0.23 8.58 5.32
CA THR A 90 0.58 9.80 5.19
C THR A 90 1.67 9.92 6.25
N ASP A 91 1.50 9.19 7.34
CA ASP A 91 2.44 9.13 8.45
C ASP A 91 2.58 7.69 8.97
N PRO A 92 3.32 6.83 8.24
CA PRO A 92 3.47 5.41 8.56
C PRO A 92 3.79 5.11 10.02
N GLN A 93 4.53 6.00 10.69
CA GLN A 93 5.05 5.76 12.03
C GLN A 93 4.24 6.46 13.14
N ALA A 94 3.11 7.11 12.81
CA ALA A 94 2.27 7.80 13.79
C ALA A 94 1.45 6.89 14.72
N GLY A 95 1.24 5.62 14.36
CA GLY A 95 0.23 4.78 15.01
C GLY A 95 -1.20 5.10 14.57
N PRO A 96 -2.22 4.42 15.11
CA PRO A 96 -3.63 4.68 14.80
C PRO A 96 -4.14 5.97 15.48
N PRO A 97 -5.29 6.51 15.03
CA PRO A 97 -5.88 7.69 15.64
C PRO A 97 -6.10 7.52 17.15
N GLY A 98 -5.61 8.46 17.96
CA GLY A 98 -5.84 8.49 19.40
C GLY A 98 -4.90 7.62 20.24
N GLU A 99 -4.02 6.82 19.62
CA GLU A 99 -3.09 5.96 20.35
C GLU A 99 -1.63 6.43 20.19
N PRO A 100 -0.88 6.58 21.29
CA PRO A 100 0.53 6.96 21.22
C PRO A 100 1.41 5.79 20.75
N SER A 101 1.95 5.87 19.54
CA SER A 101 3.05 5.01 19.09
C SER A 101 4.40 5.46 19.68
N ARG A 102 5.34 4.53 19.91
CA ARG A 102 6.72 4.88 20.28
C ARG A 102 7.37 5.78 19.24
N ALA A 103 7.11 5.51 17.96
CA ALA A 103 7.69 6.26 16.86
C ALA A 103 7.02 7.62 16.66
N SER A 104 5.74 7.80 17.01
CA SER A 104 5.04 9.08 16.89
C SER A 104 5.57 10.19 17.80
N LYS A 105 6.42 9.83 18.78
CA LYS A 105 7.16 10.77 19.63
C LYS A 105 8.32 11.45 18.90
N LEU A 106 8.80 10.88 17.79
CA LEU A 106 9.87 11.48 16.98
C LEU A 106 9.32 12.62 16.11
N PRO A 107 10.11 13.68 15.87
CA PRO A 107 9.76 14.72 14.89
C PRO A 107 9.44 14.13 13.51
N ARG A 108 8.53 14.76 12.75
CA ARG A 108 8.01 14.22 11.46
C ARG A 108 9.13 13.94 10.45
N GLU A 109 10.13 14.79 10.41
CA GLU A 109 11.30 14.74 9.54
C GLU A 109 12.27 13.60 9.90
N GLN A 110 12.19 13.06 11.11
CA GLN A 110 13.00 11.91 11.55
C GLN A 110 12.30 10.56 11.33
N ARG A 111 11.06 10.60 10.85
CA ARG A 111 10.22 9.42 10.60
C ARG A 111 10.23 9.04 9.12
N ALA A 112 9.72 7.84 8.83
CA ALA A 112 9.55 7.37 7.46
C ALA A 112 8.74 8.37 6.60
N PRO A 113 9.07 8.52 5.30
CA PRO A 113 8.35 9.41 4.41
C PRO A 113 6.88 8.99 4.31
N SER A 114 6.02 9.91 3.87
CA SER A 114 4.65 9.56 3.49
C SER A 114 4.69 8.47 2.42
N ARG A 115 3.73 7.53 2.46
CA ARG A 115 3.55 6.59 1.36
C ARG A 115 3.00 7.29 0.12
N VAL A 116 2.41 8.47 0.26
CA VAL A 116 2.06 9.33 -0.87
C VAL A 116 3.35 9.93 -1.44
N SER A 117 3.72 9.50 -2.64
CA SER A 117 4.91 9.97 -3.37
C SER A 117 4.61 11.09 -4.36
N ASP A 118 3.35 11.20 -4.79
CA ASP A 118 2.82 12.35 -5.53
C ASP A 118 1.38 12.61 -5.07
N PRO A 119 1.02 13.83 -4.61
CA PRO A 119 1.81 15.06 -4.55
C PRO A 119 3.03 15.04 -3.61
N PRO A 120 4.02 15.93 -3.83
CA PRO A 120 5.26 15.97 -3.04
C PRO A 120 5.08 16.46 -1.61
N ASP A 121 3.93 17.03 -1.26
CA ASP A 121 3.56 17.36 0.13
C ASP A 121 3.21 16.11 0.95
N GLY A 122 3.14 14.94 0.30
CA GLY A 122 2.86 13.66 0.94
C GLY A 122 1.42 13.50 1.42
N GLN A 123 0.48 14.30 0.90
CA GLN A 123 -0.94 14.27 1.29
C GLN A 123 -1.82 13.69 0.18
N ILE A 124 -2.87 12.97 0.57
CA ILE A 124 -3.90 12.52 -0.38
C ILE A 124 -4.75 13.74 -0.77
N PRO A 125 -4.89 14.07 -2.08
CA PRO A 125 -5.55 15.29 -2.52
C PRO A 125 -7.08 15.13 -2.53
N TYR A 126 -7.68 14.86 -1.37
CA TYR A 126 -9.12 14.67 -1.21
C TYR A 126 -9.95 15.86 -1.69
N LEU A 127 -11.13 15.58 -2.22
CA LEU A 127 -12.21 16.57 -2.31
C LEU A 127 -12.68 16.94 -0.89
N PRO A 128 -13.23 18.15 -0.66
CA PRO A 128 -13.65 18.58 0.67
C PRO A 128 -14.61 17.61 1.38
N ALA A 129 -15.59 17.05 0.67
CA ALA A 129 -16.53 16.09 1.24
C ALA A 129 -15.87 14.75 1.61
N ALA A 130 -14.94 14.28 0.78
CA ALA A 130 -14.19 13.05 1.05
C ALA A 130 -13.25 13.23 2.25
N ARG A 131 -12.60 14.41 2.35
CA ARG A 131 -11.78 14.76 3.52
C ARG A 131 -12.62 14.76 4.80
N ALA A 132 -13.81 15.36 4.77
CA ALA A 132 -14.71 15.37 5.93
C ALA A 132 -15.14 13.95 6.35
N ALA A 133 -15.40 13.06 5.40
CA ALA A 133 -15.72 11.65 5.68
C ALA A 133 -14.55 10.88 6.30
N GLN A 134 -13.33 11.06 5.77
CA GLN A 134 -12.12 10.47 6.32
C GLN A 134 -11.86 10.95 7.76
N GLU A 135 -11.99 12.25 8.02
CA GLU A 135 -11.84 12.80 9.37
C GLU A 135 -12.93 12.33 10.32
N ASP A 136 -14.16 12.14 9.84
CA ASP A 136 -15.26 11.59 10.63
C ASP A 136 -14.98 10.15 11.06
N PHE A 137 -14.49 9.32 10.14
CA PHE A 137 -14.02 7.99 10.47
C PHE A 137 -12.90 8.04 11.52
N ALA A 138 -11.85 8.83 11.28
CA ALA A 138 -10.69 8.91 12.17
C ALA A 138 -11.06 9.35 13.60
N ARG A 139 -12.00 10.30 13.75
CA ARG A 139 -12.50 10.74 15.06
C ARG A 139 -13.28 9.64 15.80
N ASN A 140 -14.00 8.79 15.07
CA ASN A 140 -14.84 7.75 15.63
C ASN A 140 -14.20 6.36 15.62
N PHE A 141 -12.94 6.22 15.18
CA PHE A 141 -12.27 4.93 15.04
C PHE A 141 -12.16 4.17 16.37
N ALA A 142 -11.66 4.83 17.42
CA ALA A 142 -11.48 4.23 18.74
C ALA A 142 -12.81 3.97 19.48
N THR A 143 -13.85 4.75 19.18
CA THR A 143 -15.18 4.61 19.77
C THR A 143 -16.24 4.66 18.68
N PRO A 144 -16.43 3.56 17.91
CA PRO A 144 -17.33 3.55 16.76
C PRO A 144 -18.77 3.88 17.14
N THR A 145 -19.27 5.01 16.64
CA THR A 145 -20.67 5.42 16.83
C THR A 145 -21.63 4.79 15.83
N HIS A 146 -21.11 4.26 14.71
CA HIS A 146 -21.89 3.69 13.62
C HIS A 146 -21.16 2.51 12.97
N ALA A 147 -21.90 1.67 12.24
CA ALA A 147 -21.34 0.48 11.61
C ALA A 147 -20.27 0.77 10.54
N TRP A 148 -20.25 1.97 9.95
CA TRP A 148 -19.23 2.42 8.98
C TRP A 148 -17.98 3.03 9.64
N HIS A 149 -18.00 3.27 10.95
CA HIS A 149 -16.82 3.64 11.74
C HIS A 149 -16.01 2.41 12.18
N ILE A 150 -16.54 1.21 11.94
CA ILE A 150 -15.82 -0.04 12.14
C ILE A 150 -15.01 -0.32 10.88
N GLU A 151 -13.70 -0.45 11.06
CA GLU A 151 -12.81 -0.81 9.98
C GLU A 151 -13.22 -2.19 9.37
N PRO A 152 -13.22 -2.35 8.03
CA PRO A 152 -13.66 -3.59 7.37
C PRO A 152 -12.88 -4.88 7.70
N LEU A 153 -11.54 -4.84 7.71
CA LEU A 153 -10.66 -5.94 8.11
C LEU A 153 -10.93 -6.41 9.55
N ALA A 154 -11.39 -5.54 10.47
CA ALA A 154 -11.85 -5.94 11.80
C ALA A 154 -13.11 -6.85 11.78
N ARG A 155 -13.74 -7.00 10.60
CA ARG A 155 -14.83 -7.95 10.34
C ARG A 155 -14.41 -9.06 9.37
N CYS A 156 -13.11 -9.36 9.28
CA CYS A 156 -12.54 -10.33 8.34
C CYS A 156 -12.82 -10.01 6.86
N ALA A 157 -13.16 -8.77 6.51
CA ALA A 157 -13.28 -8.41 5.10
C ALA A 157 -11.89 -8.28 4.48
N PRO A 158 -11.70 -8.63 3.19
CA PRO A 158 -10.42 -8.44 2.55
C PRO A 158 -9.99 -6.97 2.54
N ALA A 159 -8.70 -6.74 2.79
CA ALA A 159 -8.18 -5.39 3.01
C ALA A 159 -8.13 -4.54 1.73
N GLY A 160 -8.21 -5.17 0.56
CA GLY A 160 -8.19 -4.47 -0.72
C GLY A 160 -6.84 -3.82 -1.04
N VAL A 161 -6.83 -3.07 -2.13
CA VAL A 161 -5.64 -2.36 -2.61
C VAL A 161 -5.63 -0.94 -2.03
N PRO A 162 -4.49 -0.43 -1.51
CA PRO A 162 -3.19 -1.09 -1.40
C PRO A 162 -2.92 -1.66 0.01
N LYS A 163 -3.89 -1.64 0.92
CA LYS A 163 -3.67 -1.95 2.35
C LYS A 163 -3.02 -3.32 2.57
N SER A 164 -3.35 -4.32 1.76
CA SER A 164 -2.76 -5.66 1.85
C SER A 164 -1.22 -5.67 1.73
N PHE A 165 -0.60 -4.66 1.10
CA PHE A 165 0.86 -4.54 1.00
C PHE A 165 1.51 -3.88 2.23
N MET A 166 0.73 -3.29 3.13
CA MET A 166 1.23 -2.50 4.26
C MET A 166 1.14 -3.21 5.60
N TRP A 167 0.54 -4.40 5.62
CA TRP A 167 0.37 -5.20 6.82
C TRP A 167 1.57 -6.16 6.97
N HIS A 168 1.32 -7.46 7.07
CA HIS A 168 2.30 -8.53 7.22
C HIS A 168 2.94 -8.91 5.89
N GLY A 169 3.80 -9.92 5.94
CA GLY A 169 4.30 -10.55 4.75
C GLY A 169 3.19 -11.21 3.92
N PHE A 170 3.50 -11.44 2.65
CA PHE A 170 2.60 -12.04 1.68
C PHE A 170 3.39 -12.88 0.72
N GLU A 171 2.72 -13.88 0.15
CA GLU A 171 3.33 -14.77 -0.81
C GLU A 171 2.88 -14.43 -2.23
N ILE A 172 3.84 -14.40 -3.16
CA ILE A 172 3.59 -14.34 -4.59
C ILE A 172 3.77 -15.75 -5.17
N ARG A 173 2.70 -16.26 -5.79
CA ARG A 173 2.74 -17.44 -6.66
C ARG A 173 2.57 -16.98 -8.10
N GLN A 174 3.48 -17.40 -8.97
CA GLN A 174 3.48 -17.01 -10.38
C GLN A 174 3.21 -18.20 -11.28
N TYR A 175 2.28 -18.02 -12.21
CA TYR A 175 1.90 -18.96 -13.25
C TYR A 175 2.04 -18.28 -14.62
N PRO A 176 2.02 -19.03 -15.74
CA PRO A 176 2.16 -18.44 -17.07
C PRO A 176 1.10 -17.39 -17.41
N ASP A 177 -0.12 -17.56 -16.91
CA ASP A 177 -1.28 -16.73 -17.24
C ASP A 177 -1.78 -15.85 -16.08
N SER A 178 -1.17 -15.97 -14.90
CA SER A 178 -1.66 -15.33 -13.69
C SER A 178 -0.59 -15.21 -12.60
N ILE A 179 -0.74 -14.18 -11.77
CA ILE A 179 0.02 -14.01 -10.53
C ILE A 179 -0.99 -13.99 -9.39
N VAL A 180 -0.78 -14.84 -8.39
CA VAL A 180 -1.62 -14.96 -7.20
C VAL A 180 -0.85 -14.39 -6.02
N LEU A 181 -1.43 -13.38 -5.38
CA LEU A 181 -0.92 -12.80 -4.14
C LEU A 181 -1.77 -13.34 -2.98
N LEU A 182 -1.10 -13.98 -2.04
CA LEU A 182 -1.67 -14.58 -0.85
C LEU A 182 -1.34 -13.67 0.33
N PHE A 183 -2.34 -12.90 0.77
CA PHE A 183 -2.27 -12.11 1.99
C PHE A 183 -3.09 -12.81 3.08
N ASP A 184 -2.81 -12.50 4.34
CA ASP A 184 -3.65 -13.01 5.45
C ASP A 184 -5.06 -12.41 5.41
N SER A 185 -5.20 -11.24 4.78
CA SER A 185 -6.49 -10.60 4.50
C SER A 185 -7.19 -11.15 3.26
N GLY A 186 -6.67 -12.22 2.65
CA GLY A 186 -7.29 -12.91 1.51
C GLY A 186 -6.43 -12.87 0.25
N THR A 187 -6.99 -13.41 -0.84
CA THR A 187 -6.24 -13.65 -2.08
C THR A 187 -6.58 -12.62 -3.15
N ARG A 188 -5.57 -12.20 -3.91
CA ARG A 188 -5.71 -11.40 -5.13
C ARG A 188 -5.12 -12.14 -6.31
N ILE A 189 -5.79 -12.07 -7.46
CA ILE A 189 -5.31 -12.67 -8.72
C ILE A 189 -5.13 -11.55 -9.75
N ILE A 190 -3.94 -11.47 -10.32
CA ILE A 190 -3.59 -10.61 -11.45
C ILE A 190 -3.55 -11.51 -12.69
N HIS A 191 -4.45 -11.28 -13.64
CA HIS A 191 -4.48 -12.06 -14.87
C HIS A 191 -3.53 -11.46 -15.91
N LEU A 192 -2.73 -12.30 -16.56
CA LEU A 192 -1.76 -11.96 -17.60
C LEU A 192 -2.19 -12.43 -19.00
N ASP A 193 -3.31 -13.14 -19.08
CA ASP A 193 -3.87 -13.78 -20.27
C ASP A 193 -4.51 -12.82 -21.29
N LYS A 194 -4.43 -11.50 -21.05
CA LYS A 194 -5.07 -10.45 -21.86
C LYS A 194 -6.60 -10.57 -21.94
N SER A 195 -7.24 -11.32 -21.05
CA SER A 195 -8.70 -11.37 -20.96
C SER A 195 -9.24 -9.96 -20.68
N PRO A 196 -10.44 -9.61 -21.19
CA PRO A 196 -11.05 -8.33 -20.85
C PRO A 196 -11.37 -8.26 -19.36
N HIS A 197 -11.48 -7.04 -18.83
CA HIS A 197 -12.01 -6.83 -17.48
C HIS A 197 -13.44 -7.38 -17.35
N LEU A 198 -13.82 -7.71 -16.11
CA LEU A 198 -15.18 -8.11 -15.78
C LEU A 198 -16.17 -6.96 -16.06
N PRO A 199 -17.47 -7.26 -16.31
CA PRO A 199 -18.49 -6.22 -16.42
C PRO A 199 -18.46 -5.28 -15.20
N SER A 200 -18.55 -3.97 -15.43
CA SER A 200 -18.38 -2.93 -14.40
C SER A 200 -19.34 -3.04 -13.21
N ALA A 201 -20.46 -3.74 -13.36
CA ALA A 201 -21.43 -4.03 -12.32
C ALA A 201 -20.92 -5.03 -11.26
N VAL A 202 -19.92 -5.86 -11.59
CA VAL A 202 -19.28 -6.76 -10.64
C VAL A 202 -18.30 -5.95 -9.81
N LYS A 203 -18.47 -5.89 -8.49
CA LYS A 203 -17.58 -5.13 -7.59
C LYS A 203 -16.89 -6.05 -6.60
N LEU A 204 -15.56 -5.98 -6.50
CA LEU A 204 -14.70 -6.89 -5.76
C LEU A 204 -13.89 -6.16 -4.68
N TRP A 205 -13.52 -6.86 -3.61
CA TRP A 205 -12.69 -6.31 -2.54
C TRP A 205 -11.25 -6.01 -2.99
N ASN A 206 -10.63 -6.94 -3.72
CA ASN A 206 -9.27 -6.82 -4.24
C ASN A 206 -9.22 -6.29 -5.69
N GLY A 207 -10.33 -5.73 -6.17
CA GLY A 207 -10.49 -5.26 -7.55
C GLY A 207 -10.42 -6.38 -8.59
N ASN A 208 -10.48 -5.99 -9.86
CA ASN A 208 -10.25 -6.86 -11.01
C ASN A 208 -8.98 -6.42 -11.72
N SER A 209 -7.93 -7.23 -11.65
CA SER A 209 -6.58 -6.87 -12.10
C SER A 209 -6.23 -7.49 -13.45
N ARG A 210 -5.61 -6.70 -14.33
CA ARG A 210 -5.00 -7.14 -15.60
C ARG A 210 -3.57 -6.64 -15.68
N GLY A 211 -2.64 -7.56 -15.91
CA GLY A 211 -1.21 -7.26 -15.86
C GLY A 211 -0.48 -7.59 -17.16
N HIS A 212 0.63 -6.88 -17.37
CA HIS A 212 1.63 -7.20 -18.39
C HIS A 212 3.03 -6.80 -17.91
N TRP A 213 4.05 -7.40 -18.54
CA TRP A 213 5.45 -7.12 -18.22
C TRP A 213 6.03 -6.03 -19.12
N GLU A 214 6.73 -5.07 -18.51
CA GLU A 214 7.59 -4.06 -19.14
C GLU A 214 9.00 -4.20 -18.57
N GLY A 215 9.84 -5.03 -19.20
CA GLY A 215 11.18 -5.33 -18.69
C GLY A 215 11.13 -6.06 -17.35
N ASN A 216 11.59 -5.41 -16.28
CA ASN A 216 11.53 -5.89 -14.89
C ASN A 216 10.34 -5.32 -14.11
N THR A 217 9.41 -4.63 -14.77
CA THR A 217 8.23 -4.06 -14.13
C THR A 217 6.98 -4.84 -14.51
N LEU A 218 6.22 -5.31 -13.53
CA LEU A 218 4.84 -5.74 -13.77
C LEU A 218 3.93 -4.52 -13.69
N VAL A 219 3.25 -4.21 -14.78
CA VAL A 219 2.26 -3.12 -14.85
C VAL A 219 0.87 -3.73 -14.76
N VAL A 220 0.01 -3.16 -13.91
CA VAL A 220 -1.32 -3.71 -13.63
C VAL A 220 -2.36 -2.62 -13.66
N GLU A 221 -3.42 -2.82 -14.43
CA GLU A 221 -4.65 -2.02 -14.36
C GLU A 221 -5.64 -2.71 -13.40
N VAL A 222 -6.23 -1.93 -12.50
CA VAL A 222 -7.22 -2.40 -11.53
C VAL A 222 -8.49 -1.58 -11.65
N THR A 223 -9.58 -2.29 -11.83
CA THR A 223 -10.94 -1.73 -11.90
C THR A 223 -11.87 -2.50 -10.96
N ASN A 224 -13.17 -2.23 -11.03
CA ASN A 224 -14.21 -3.01 -10.33
C ASN A 224 -14.01 -3.07 -8.80
N ASN A 225 -13.43 -2.03 -8.20
CA ASN A 225 -13.31 -1.88 -6.76
C ASN A 225 -14.69 -1.73 -6.10
N ASN A 226 -14.90 -2.30 -4.92
CA ASN A 226 -16.19 -2.19 -4.22
C ASN A 226 -16.37 -0.91 -3.39
N GLY A 227 -15.31 -0.09 -3.24
CA GLY A 227 -15.34 1.15 -2.46
C GLY A 227 -15.55 0.97 -0.96
N LYS A 228 -15.45 -0.26 -0.42
CA LYS A 228 -15.66 -0.56 1.00
C LYS A 228 -14.36 -0.77 1.75
N ALA A 229 -13.28 -1.14 1.07
CA ALA A 229 -11.96 -1.29 1.65
C ALA A 229 -11.37 0.08 2.07
N MET A 230 -10.58 0.08 3.12
CA MET A 230 -9.82 1.24 3.59
C MET A 230 -8.33 1.00 3.42
N PHE A 231 -7.55 2.04 3.17
CA PHE A 231 -6.10 1.95 3.01
C PHE A 231 -5.38 1.79 4.36
N GLY A 232 -6.02 2.18 5.46
CA GLY A 232 -5.47 2.08 6.81
C GLY A 232 -6.50 2.42 7.89
N ARG A 233 -6.09 2.35 9.16
CA ARG A 233 -6.91 2.69 10.33
C ARG A 233 -7.21 4.19 10.47
N TYR A 234 -6.55 5.05 9.69
CA TYR A 234 -6.88 6.47 9.60
C TYR A 234 -8.09 6.77 8.71
N GLY A 235 -8.70 5.74 8.10
CA GLY A 235 -9.91 5.90 7.29
C GLY A 235 -9.65 6.40 5.87
N ASP A 236 -8.41 6.36 5.40
CA ASP A 236 -8.10 6.67 4.01
C ASP A 236 -8.80 5.66 3.08
N PHE A 237 -9.38 6.13 1.97
CA PHE A 237 -10.27 5.30 1.15
C PHE A 237 -10.31 5.73 -0.31
N MET A 238 -10.87 4.86 -1.15
CA MET A 238 -11.33 5.14 -2.52
C MET A 238 -12.76 4.63 -2.69
N SER A 239 -13.49 5.13 -3.68
CA SER A 239 -14.84 4.67 -4.01
C SER A 239 -14.83 3.51 -5.01
N GLU A 240 -16.03 3.05 -5.38
CA GLU A 240 -16.20 2.06 -6.45
C GLU A 240 -15.93 2.58 -7.87
N ASN A 241 -15.74 3.89 -8.02
CA ASN A 241 -15.41 4.55 -9.28
C ASN A 241 -13.90 4.65 -9.52
N ALA A 242 -13.10 4.18 -8.56
CA ALA A 242 -11.66 4.23 -8.65
C ALA A 242 -11.11 3.27 -9.71
N THR A 243 -10.18 3.78 -10.51
CA THR A 243 -9.24 2.99 -11.31
C THR A 243 -7.85 3.17 -10.74
N VAL A 244 -7.08 2.08 -10.67
CA VAL A 244 -5.70 2.10 -10.15
C VAL A 244 -4.75 1.55 -11.20
N THR A 245 -3.69 2.28 -11.50
CA THR A 245 -2.56 1.78 -12.28
C THR A 245 -1.42 1.47 -11.32
N GLU A 246 -1.07 0.19 -11.21
CA GLU A 246 0.01 -0.29 -10.35
C GLU A 246 1.24 -0.64 -11.19
N ARG A 247 2.41 -0.40 -10.62
CA ARG A 247 3.71 -0.82 -11.16
C ARG A 247 4.48 -1.49 -10.04
N TYR A 248 4.83 -2.75 -10.22
CA TYR A 248 5.70 -3.50 -9.32
C TYR A 248 7.09 -3.44 -9.95
N VAL A 249 7.90 -2.47 -9.50
CA VAL A 249 9.21 -2.18 -10.08
C VAL A 249 10.25 -3.00 -9.31
N PHE A 250 10.60 -4.17 -9.83
CA PHE A 250 11.58 -5.05 -9.20
C PHE A 250 13.01 -4.59 -9.44
N ASP A 251 13.89 -4.79 -8.48
CA ASP A 251 15.32 -4.71 -8.75
C ASP A 251 15.77 -5.83 -9.70
N ASN A 252 17.03 -5.80 -10.12
CA ASN A 252 17.52 -6.74 -11.11
C ASN A 252 17.72 -8.17 -10.55
N ASN A 253 17.62 -8.39 -9.24
CA ASN A 253 18.01 -9.64 -8.58
C ASN A 253 16.96 -10.20 -7.61
N ARG A 254 15.72 -9.71 -7.69
CA ARG A 254 14.56 -10.17 -6.90
C ARG A 254 14.71 -9.90 -5.40
N GLN A 255 15.57 -9.00 -4.96
CA GLN A 255 15.74 -8.74 -3.53
C GLN A 255 14.68 -7.77 -3.02
N ARG A 256 14.26 -6.81 -3.87
CA ARG A 256 13.30 -5.76 -3.51
C ARG A 256 12.46 -5.38 -4.72
N PHE A 257 11.31 -4.79 -4.43
CA PHE A 257 10.54 -4.05 -5.42
C PHE A 257 9.83 -2.86 -4.78
N ASN A 258 9.53 -1.85 -5.58
CA ASN A 258 8.63 -0.78 -5.19
C ASN A 258 7.27 -1.05 -5.79
N TYR A 259 6.25 -1.15 -4.94
CA TYR A 259 4.86 -1.09 -5.36
C TYR A 259 4.48 0.37 -5.54
N VAL A 260 4.27 0.79 -6.79
CA VAL A 260 3.91 2.16 -7.15
C VAL A 260 2.48 2.15 -7.70
N ALA A 261 1.54 2.80 -7.03
CA ALA A 261 0.13 2.79 -7.43
C ALA A 261 -0.40 4.19 -7.61
N THR A 262 -0.87 4.50 -8.82
CA THR A 262 -1.56 5.75 -9.13
C THR A 262 -3.07 5.54 -9.07
N PHE A 263 -3.74 6.26 -8.17
CA PHE A 263 -5.17 6.20 -7.95
C PHE A 263 -5.86 7.33 -8.70
N THR A 264 -6.89 6.99 -9.47
CA THR A 264 -7.77 7.96 -10.12
C THR A 264 -9.21 7.69 -9.68
N ASP A 265 -9.76 8.63 -8.92
CA ASP A 265 -11.16 8.58 -8.46
C ASP A 265 -11.70 10.02 -8.36
N PRO A 266 -12.43 10.50 -9.38
CA PRO A 266 -12.94 11.87 -9.39
C PRO A 266 -14.05 12.12 -8.38
N THR A 267 -14.56 11.07 -7.71
CA THR A 267 -15.58 11.21 -6.65
C THR A 267 -14.95 11.40 -5.26
N VAL A 268 -13.66 11.09 -5.12
CA VAL A 268 -12.94 11.15 -3.84
C VAL A 268 -11.78 12.14 -3.89
N TYR A 269 -11.05 12.23 -5.00
CA TYR A 269 -9.83 13.04 -5.14
C TYR A 269 -10.00 14.19 -6.13
N SER A 270 -9.32 15.30 -5.86
CA SER A 270 -9.26 16.47 -6.75
C SER A 270 -8.34 16.26 -7.96
N ARG A 271 -7.43 15.29 -7.88
CA ARG A 271 -6.52 14.87 -8.96
C ARG A 271 -6.05 13.43 -8.73
N PRO A 272 -5.52 12.73 -9.75
CA PRO A 272 -4.79 11.50 -9.54
C PRO A 272 -3.60 11.71 -8.59
N TRP A 273 -3.28 10.70 -7.80
CA TRP A 273 -2.18 10.72 -6.85
C TRP A 273 -1.51 9.35 -6.79
N THR A 274 -0.26 9.29 -6.33
CA THR A 274 0.56 8.09 -6.35
C THR A 274 1.02 7.71 -4.95
N ALA A 275 0.89 6.42 -4.63
CA ALA A 275 1.50 5.79 -3.48
C ALA A 275 2.74 5.01 -3.89
N THR A 276 3.78 5.00 -3.06
CA THR A 276 4.93 4.11 -3.19
C THR A 276 5.15 3.34 -1.88
N ILE A 277 5.17 2.01 -1.96
CA ILE A 277 5.44 1.10 -0.84
C ILE A 277 6.69 0.30 -1.19
N PRO A 278 7.79 0.44 -0.42
CA PRO A 278 8.97 -0.39 -0.60
C PRO A 278 8.75 -1.79 -0.02
N VAL A 279 9.10 -2.81 -0.80
CA VAL A 279 8.90 -4.22 -0.46
C VAL A 279 10.23 -4.95 -0.61
N ARG A 280 10.50 -5.87 0.31
CA ARG A 280 11.67 -6.75 0.31
C ARG A 280 11.24 -8.21 0.18
N HIS A 281 12.06 -9.00 -0.49
CA HIS A 281 11.97 -10.46 -0.54
C HIS A 281 12.59 -11.06 0.72
N TYR A 282 11.88 -12.00 1.32
CA TYR A 282 12.22 -12.69 2.56
C TYR A 282 12.41 -14.18 2.29
N THR A 283 13.36 -14.79 2.99
CA THR A 283 13.79 -16.18 2.84
C THR A 283 13.98 -16.84 4.21
N GLU A 284 14.06 -18.17 4.25
CA GLU A 284 14.34 -18.91 5.50
C GLU A 284 15.67 -18.52 6.19
N ALA A 285 16.57 -17.83 5.49
CA ALA A 285 17.82 -17.31 6.05
C ALA A 285 17.64 -15.97 6.80
N ASP A 286 16.53 -15.27 6.59
CA ASP A 286 16.19 -14.06 7.32
C ASP A 286 15.73 -14.39 8.74
N LYS A 287 16.04 -13.53 9.70
CA LYS A 287 15.56 -13.68 11.07
C LYS A 287 14.03 -13.52 11.09
N THR A 288 13.35 -14.43 11.80
CA THR A 288 11.91 -14.34 12.04
C THR A 288 11.58 -13.19 12.98
N ASP A 289 10.47 -12.52 12.71
CA ASP A 289 9.90 -11.50 13.58
C ASP A 289 8.37 -11.54 13.52
N ASP A 290 7.76 -10.87 14.50
CA ASP A 290 6.32 -10.77 14.69
C ASP A 290 5.62 -10.07 13.53
N TRP A 291 6.28 -9.11 12.87
CA TRP A 291 5.64 -8.29 11.85
C TRP A 291 5.65 -8.89 10.45
N HIS A 292 6.79 -9.41 9.97
CA HIS A 292 6.90 -9.88 8.58
C HIS A 292 6.51 -11.35 8.45
N TYR A 293 6.68 -12.15 9.51
CA TYR A 293 6.41 -13.60 9.50
C TYR A 293 5.23 -14.02 10.38
N ASP A 294 4.65 -13.11 11.16
CA ASP A 294 3.57 -13.36 12.13
C ASP A 294 3.96 -14.41 13.17
N VAL A 295 5.26 -14.53 13.41
CA VAL A 295 5.85 -15.57 14.24
C VAL A 295 6.92 -14.95 15.11
N SER A 296 6.73 -15.06 16.42
CA SER A 296 7.76 -14.73 17.41
C SER A 296 8.38 -16.00 17.99
N GLU A 297 9.59 -15.87 18.51
CA GLU A 297 10.22 -16.92 19.31
C GLU A 297 9.65 -16.89 20.74
N ALA A 298 9.15 -18.03 21.21
CA ALA A 298 8.65 -18.18 22.57
C ALA A 298 9.77 -17.97 23.59
N ASN A 299 9.62 -16.98 24.46
CA ASN A 299 10.57 -16.71 25.55
C ASN A 299 10.26 -17.56 26.78
N LEU A 300 10.48 -18.88 26.68
CA LEU A 300 10.29 -19.82 27.79
C LEU A 300 11.65 -20.31 28.33
N PRO A 301 12.14 -19.77 29.46
CA PRO A 301 13.43 -20.13 30.01
C PRO A 301 13.58 -21.64 30.25
N GLY A 302 14.65 -22.23 29.68
CA GLY A 302 14.95 -23.66 29.84
C GLY A 302 14.04 -24.61 29.06
N LYS A 303 13.20 -24.09 28.15
CA LYS A 303 12.42 -24.88 27.20
C LYS A 303 13.05 -24.79 25.79
N PRO A 304 12.80 -25.77 24.91
CA PRO A 304 13.14 -25.64 23.49
C PRO A 304 12.47 -24.38 22.89
N LEU A 305 13.15 -23.76 21.93
CA LEU A 305 12.61 -22.65 21.16
C LEU A 305 11.33 -23.11 20.45
N LEU A 306 10.22 -22.41 20.70
CA LEU A 306 8.96 -22.61 20.00
C LEU A 306 8.66 -21.37 19.17
N HIS A 307 8.00 -21.57 18.04
CA HIS A 307 7.50 -20.48 17.21
C HIS A 307 6.03 -20.23 17.56
N GLU A 308 5.74 -19.09 18.18
CA GLU A 308 4.39 -18.68 18.54
C GLU A 308 3.83 -17.78 17.43
N LYS A 309 2.61 -18.08 16.98
CA LYS A 309 1.91 -17.24 16.00
C LYS A 309 1.27 -16.08 16.75
N MET A 310 1.69 -14.86 16.44
CA MET A 310 1.32 -13.67 17.21
C MET A 310 0.04 -13.02 16.69
N GLU A 311 -0.16 -12.94 15.36
CA GLU A 311 -1.16 -12.03 14.80
C GLU A 311 -2.13 -12.74 13.84
N ARG A 312 -3.42 -12.39 13.91
CA ARG A 312 -4.42 -12.80 12.90
C ARG A 312 -5.25 -11.58 12.48
N PRO A 313 -5.34 -11.24 11.17
CA PRO A 313 -5.94 -9.99 10.68
C PRO A 313 -7.39 -9.73 11.13
N CYS A 314 -8.14 -10.80 11.38
CA CYS A 314 -9.52 -10.79 11.85
C CYS A 314 -9.67 -10.43 13.33
N VAL A 315 -8.61 -10.58 14.11
CA VAL A 315 -8.68 -10.56 15.57
C VAL A 315 -8.28 -9.20 16.13
N GLU A 316 -7.62 -8.28 15.41
CA GLU A 316 -6.94 -7.16 16.09
C GLU A 316 -7.30 -5.76 15.57
N ASN A 317 -8.02 -5.66 14.45
CA ASN A 317 -8.07 -4.38 13.75
C ASN A 317 -9.03 -3.32 14.35
N ASN A 318 -9.70 -3.62 15.47
CA ASN A 318 -10.44 -2.67 16.31
C ASN A 318 -10.10 -2.89 17.80
N GLY A 319 -8.89 -2.49 18.20
CA GLY A 319 -8.47 -2.39 19.60
C GLY A 319 -7.01 -1.91 19.73
N PRO A 320 -6.62 -1.34 20.90
CA PRO A 320 -5.23 -1.02 21.18
C PRO A 320 -4.49 -2.31 21.53
N SER A 321 -3.57 -2.74 20.65
CA SER A 321 -2.73 -3.96 20.77
C SER A 321 -3.48 -5.28 20.91
N ASP A 322 -3.34 -6.17 19.92
CA ASP A 322 -3.62 -7.63 19.91
C ASP A 322 -5.00 -8.12 20.40
N GLY A 323 -5.87 -7.21 20.85
CA GLY A 323 -7.18 -7.48 21.40
C GLY A 323 -8.25 -6.94 20.46
N GLY A 324 -8.94 -7.84 19.78
CA GLY A 324 -10.11 -7.46 18.98
C GLY A 324 -11.27 -7.00 19.81
N ILE A 325 -12.41 -6.90 19.14
CA ILE A 325 -13.74 -6.70 19.74
C ILE A 325 -14.05 -7.72 20.87
N PHE A 326 -13.29 -8.81 20.96
CA PHE A 326 -13.26 -9.74 22.08
C PHE A 326 -11.93 -9.56 22.85
N ASP A 327 -11.88 -8.57 23.74
CA ASP A 327 -10.82 -8.42 24.73
C ASP A 327 -10.65 -9.75 25.50
N LEU A 328 -9.69 -10.58 25.10
CA LEU A 328 -9.16 -11.60 25.98
C LEU A 328 -8.12 -10.90 26.85
N PRO A 329 -8.29 -10.90 28.18
CA PRO A 329 -7.36 -10.21 29.06
C PRO A 329 -5.95 -10.76 28.86
N PRO A 330 -4.91 -9.90 28.85
CA PRO A 330 -3.52 -10.28 28.54
C PRO A 330 -2.90 -11.28 29.53
N ASN A 331 -3.61 -11.65 30.59
CA ASN A 331 -3.18 -12.59 31.63
C ASN A 331 -4.06 -13.85 31.74
N GLY A 332 -4.90 -14.13 30.73
CA GLY A 332 -5.70 -15.36 30.69
C GLY A 332 -4.88 -16.56 30.18
N PRO A 333 -5.03 -17.77 30.75
CA PRO A 333 -4.42 -18.96 30.17
C PRO A 333 -4.96 -19.19 28.76
N VAL A 334 -4.08 -19.13 27.76
CA VAL A 334 -4.41 -19.50 26.38
C VAL A 334 -4.76 -20.99 26.38
N ILE A 335 -6.04 -21.29 26.13
CA ILE A 335 -6.53 -22.65 26.01
C ILE A 335 -6.02 -23.23 24.68
N ASP A 336 -5.32 -24.35 24.83
CA ASP A 336 -4.93 -25.34 23.84
C ASP A 336 -6.00 -25.55 22.74
N ARG A 337 -5.63 -25.34 21.47
CA ARG A 337 -6.39 -25.78 20.29
C ARG A 337 -5.47 -26.23 19.18
#